data_AF-K0V412-F1
#
_entry.id   AF-K0V412-F1
#
_cell.length_a   1.000
_cell.length_b   1.000
_cell.length_c   1.000
_cell.angle_alpha   90.00
_cell.angle_beta   90.00
_cell.angle_gamma   90.00
#
_symmetry.space_group_name_H-M   'P 1'
#
loop_
_entity.id
_entity.type
_entity.pdbx_description
1 polymer ?
#
loop_
_entity_poly.entity_id
_entity_poly.type
_entity_poly.pdbx_seq_one_letter_code
_entity_poly.pdbx_strand_id
1 'polypeptide(L)'
;MFASKQVEAAKPDPLAKFRSRQEDPIDVDYLVKSLIDDPNPGSASVVALFAELVDGDLQLRCREALNAYNGPLMSWVTALRDVDVYRAVHLSHVLGDFDQILLGARLADGQEATCAVWVDHLDESEIADAALFVVTIDDAVDELSNPDLTATEMSLADARAWIDYGLRRTYVFRETATWPDCRPLVRWLVGRLPGGGDFYQLPMSGRDASKALLDEFFASEAGAVFDCRDHQYLLQELVESGTADPLRWSAARVKQVLESSLLEGGHPLKVLLDVPDLLRAFIPFAHARSGIREGLTARALAALDRADPDRRSA
;
A
#
# COMPACT_ATOMS: atom_id res chain seq x y z
N MET A 1 2.82 -14.39 11.64
CA MET A 1 3.53 -13.16 12.08
C MET A 1 4.99 -13.41 12.47
N PHE A 2 5.30 -14.13 13.56
CA PHE A 2 6.69 -14.32 14.02
C PHE A 2 7.67 -14.82 12.94
N ALA A 3 7.36 -15.94 12.27
CA ALA A 3 8.26 -16.49 11.25
C ALA A 3 8.46 -15.55 10.05
N SER A 4 7.40 -14.85 9.62
CA SER A 4 7.48 -13.84 8.56
C SER A 4 8.46 -12.72 8.92
N LYS A 5 8.37 -12.19 10.15
CA LYS A 5 9.31 -11.20 10.67
C LYS A 5 10.75 -11.68 10.62
N GLN A 6 11.03 -12.91 11.06
CA GLN A 6 12.37 -13.48 11.03
C GLN A 6 12.91 -13.59 9.60
N VAL A 7 12.11 -14.14 8.67
CA VAL A 7 12.48 -14.25 7.25
C VAL A 7 12.79 -12.87 6.63
N GLU A 8 12.00 -11.84 6.96
CA GLU A 8 12.25 -10.50 6.45
C GLU A 8 13.52 -9.88 7.05
N ALA A 9 13.74 -10.05 8.36
CA ALA A 9 14.93 -9.54 9.06
C ALA A 9 16.25 -10.18 8.56
N ALA A 10 16.20 -11.40 8.02
CA ALA A 10 17.37 -12.06 7.45
C ALA A 10 17.72 -11.63 6.02
N LYS A 11 16.84 -10.88 5.34
CA LYS A 11 17.20 -10.33 4.03
C LYS A 11 18.26 -9.24 4.20
N PRO A 12 19.17 -9.08 3.23
CA PRO A 12 20.16 -8.00 3.27
C PRO A 12 19.44 -6.66 3.44
N ASP A 13 19.71 -5.95 4.53
CA ASP A 13 19.16 -4.60 4.74
C ASP A 13 19.84 -3.64 3.74
N PRO A 14 19.13 -3.16 2.71
CA PRO A 14 19.69 -2.24 1.73
C PRO A 14 20.04 -0.86 2.35
N LEU A 15 19.52 -0.56 3.55
CA LEU A 15 19.79 0.65 4.33
C LEU A 15 20.77 0.42 5.49
N ALA A 16 21.41 -0.76 5.59
CA ALA A 16 22.39 -1.04 6.65
C ALA A 16 23.49 0.04 6.76
N LYS A 17 23.81 0.72 5.65
CA LYS A 17 24.79 1.82 5.61
C LYS A 17 24.30 3.15 6.20
N PHE A 18 22.99 3.32 6.38
CA PHE A 18 22.35 4.58 6.78
C PHE A 18 21.69 4.50 8.17
N ARG A 19 21.62 3.33 8.81
CA ARG A 19 21.03 3.13 10.14
C ARG A 19 22.11 3.10 11.23
N SER A 20 21.90 3.85 12.31
CA SER A 20 22.85 3.99 13.44
C SER A 20 22.68 2.94 14.54
N ARG A 21 21.64 2.09 14.45
CA ARG A 21 21.35 1.04 15.43
C ARG A 21 20.79 -0.19 14.70
N GLN A 22 21.63 -1.18 14.48
CA GLN A 22 21.18 -2.55 14.17
C GLN A 22 21.00 -3.26 15.52
N GLU A 23 19.81 -3.77 15.80
CA GLU A 23 19.74 -5.00 16.59
C GLU A 23 20.39 -6.08 15.72
N ASP A 24 21.30 -6.88 16.29
CA ASP A 24 21.90 -7.98 15.53
C ASP A 24 20.76 -8.87 15.01
N PRO A 25 20.50 -8.90 13.69
CA PRO A 25 19.41 -9.71 13.16
C PRO A 25 19.70 -11.16 13.52
N ILE A 26 18.70 -11.86 14.05
CA ILE A 26 18.80 -13.30 14.23
C ILE A 26 19.06 -13.90 12.85
N ASP A 27 20.20 -14.55 12.70
CA ASP A 27 20.57 -15.26 11.48
C ASP A 27 19.56 -16.41 11.28
N VAL A 28 18.64 -16.24 10.32
CA VAL A 28 17.63 -17.26 10.00
C VAL A 28 18.29 -18.54 9.51
N ASP A 29 19.43 -18.47 8.82
CA ASP A 29 20.18 -19.64 8.40
C ASP A 29 20.68 -20.42 9.63
N TYR A 30 21.18 -19.71 10.64
CA TYR A 30 21.57 -20.29 11.92
C TYR A 30 20.36 -20.84 12.70
N LEU A 31 19.25 -20.11 12.77
CA LEU A 31 18.03 -20.53 13.45
C LEU A 31 17.47 -21.82 12.82
N VAL A 32 17.31 -21.84 11.50
CA VAL A 32 16.84 -23.02 10.75
C VAL A 32 17.81 -24.18 10.95
N LYS A 33 19.11 -23.94 10.86
CA LYS A 33 20.12 -24.98 11.11
C LYS A 33 19.98 -25.57 12.52
N SER A 34 19.85 -24.73 13.55
CA SER A 34 19.67 -25.19 14.93
C SER A 34 18.41 -26.03 15.12
N LEU A 35 17.33 -25.72 14.40
CA LEU A 35 16.08 -26.49 14.46
C LEU A 35 16.18 -27.83 13.73
N ILE A 36 17.00 -27.91 12.68
CA ILE A 36 17.27 -29.13 11.91
C ILE A 36 18.21 -30.07 12.66
N ASP A 37 19.23 -29.52 13.36
CA ASP A 37 20.26 -30.31 14.04
C ASP A 37 19.71 -31.10 15.26
N ASP A 38 18.62 -30.63 15.89
CA ASP A 38 17.93 -31.32 16.99
C ASP A 38 16.40 -31.39 16.74
N PRO A 39 15.93 -32.33 15.90
CA PRO A 39 14.55 -32.37 15.46
C PRO A 39 13.62 -32.99 16.50
N ASN A 40 12.65 -32.21 16.95
CA ASN A 40 11.48 -32.63 17.71
C ASN A 40 10.21 -32.17 16.97
N PRO A 41 9.00 -32.66 17.35
CA PRO A 41 7.76 -32.28 16.65
C PRO A 41 7.55 -30.77 16.54
N GLY A 42 7.96 -30.00 17.56
CA GLY A 42 7.90 -28.55 17.56
C GLY A 42 8.87 -27.91 16.58
N SER A 43 10.16 -28.28 16.63
CA SER A 43 11.17 -27.71 15.72
C SER A 43 10.92 -28.10 14.26
N ALA A 44 10.52 -29.34 13.99
CA ALA A 44 10.13 -29.78 12.65
C ALA A 44 8.91 -28.99 12.12
N SER A 45 7.93 -28.69 12.98
CA SER A 45 6.77 -27.87 12.59
C SER A 45 7.16 -26.43 12.27
N VAL A 46 8.10 -25.85 13.01
CA VAL A 46 8.65 -24.52 12.72
C VAL A 46 9.46 -24.52 11.41
N VAL A 47 10.26 -25.56 11.15
CA VAL A 47 10.97 -25.73 9.87
C VAL A 47 9.98 -25.82 8.70
N ALA A 48 8.84 -26.51 8.87
CA ALA A 48 7.78 -26.54 7.87
C ALA A 48 7.18 -25.16 7.59
N LEU A 49 7.00 -24.33 8.62
CA LEU A 49 6.57 -22.94 8.44
C LEU A 49 7.61 -22.11 7.69
N PHE A 50 8.90 -22.25 8.00
CA PHE A 50 9.97 -21.57 7.25
C PHE A 50 10.02 -22.03 5.79
N ALA A 51 9.83 -23.33 5.52
CA ALA A 51 9.81 -23.88 4.15
C ALA A 51 8.74 -23.25 3.24
N GLU A 52 7.66 -22.74 3.81
CA GLU A 52 6.61 -22.04 3.08
C GLU A 52 6.94 -20.55 2.81
N LEU A 53 7.76 -19.93 3.66
CA LEU A 53 8.02 -18.48 3.64
C LEU A 53 9.37 -18.08 3.01
N VAL A 54 10.32 -19.01 2.94
CA VAL A 54 11.66 -18.81 2.36
C VAL A 54 11.75 -19.39 0.95
N ASP A 55 12.68 -18.87 0.16
CA ASP A 55 12.97 -19.29 -1.21
C ASP A 55 14.38 -19.87 -1.36
N GLY A 56 14.67 -20.52 -2.49
CA GLY A 56 16.01 -20.94 -2.89
C GLY A 56 16.62 -22.08 -2.04
N ASP A 57 17.93 -22.01 -1.80
CA ASP A 57 18.69 -23.06 -1.12
C ASP A 57 18.21 -23.32 0.30
N LEU A 58 17.78 -22.27 1.02
CA LEU A 58 17.23 -22.42 2.38
C LEU A 58 15.89 -23.18 2.35
N GLN A 59 15.05 -22.94 1.35
CA GLN A 59 13.80 -23.68 1.17
C GLN A 59 14.07 -25.15 0.89
N LEU A 60 15.03 -25.44 0.01
CA LEU A 60 15.43 -26.80 -0.32
C LEU A 60 15.93 -27.53 0.92
N ARG A 61 16.81 -26.91 1.71
CA ARG A 61 17.32 -27.47 2.98
C ARG A 61 16.20 -27.77 3.97
N CYS A 62 15.23 -26.87 4.15
CA CYS A 62 14.07 -27.12 5.00
C CYS A 62 13.27 -28.33 4.51
N ARG A 63 13.01 -28.44 3.19
CA ARG A 63 12.26 -29.55 2.61
C ARG A 63 12.99 -30.88 2.73
N GLU A 64 14.31 -30.90 2.52
CA GLU A 64 15.15 -32.08 2.71
C GLU A 64 15.12 -32.57 4.16
N ALA A 65 15.27 -31.65 5.13
CA ALA A 65 15.19 -31.98 6.54
C ALA A 65 13.81 -32.54 6.93
N LEU A 66 12.72 -31.98 6.41
CA LEU A 66 11.36 -32.48 6.64
C LEU A 66 11.14 -33.86 6.02
N ASN A 67 11.70 -34.14 4.85
CA ASN A 67 11.61 -35.45 4.20
C ASN A 67 12.41 -36.52 4.97
N ALA A 68 13.50 -36.14 5.63
CA ALA A 68 14.28 -37.03 6.48
C ALA A 68 13.65 -37.25 7.87
N TYR A 69 12.70 -36.40 8.27
CA TYR A 69 12.05 -36.47 9.56
C TYR A 69 10.89 -37.47 9.57
N ASN A 70 11.01 -38.54 10.36
CA ASN A 70 10.01 -39.61 10.48
C ASN A 70 9.01 -39.41 11.64
N GLY A 71 9.08 -38.28 12.36
CA GLY A 71 8.19 -37.99 13.47
C GLY A 71 6.89 -37.29 13.03
N PRO A 72 5.91 -37.15 13.94
CA PRO A 72 4.67 -36.44 13.64
C PRO A 72 4.91 -34.93 13.53
N LEU A 73 4.25 -34.30 12.56
CA LEU A 73 4.09 -32.85 12.52
C LEU A 73 2.84 -32.45 13.31
N MET A 74 2.85 -31.24 13.86
CA MET A 74 1.67 -30.68 14.51
C MET A 74 0.56 -30.45 13.48
N SER A 75 -0.70 -30.64 13.88
CA SER A 75 -1.86 -30.56 12.98
C SER A 75 -1.99 -29.22 12.26
N TRP A 76 -1.59 -28.12 12.91
CA TRP A 76 -1.61 -26.78 12.32
C TRP A 76 -0.70 -26.65 11.10
N VAL A 77 0.35 -27.47 10.97
CA VAL A 77 1.25 -27.46 9.80
C VAL A 77 0.53 -27.98 8.56
N THR A 78 -0.24 -29.05 8.71
CA THR A 78 -1.06 -29.58 7.61
C THR A 78 -2.13 -28.58 7.21
N ALA A 79 -2.78 -27.94 8.19
CA ALA A 79 -3.78 -26.92 7.93
C ALA A 79 -3.25 -25.71 7.14
N LEU A 80 -1.99 -25.30 7.37
CA LEU A 80 -1.34 -24.24 6.60
C LEU A 80 -1.08 -24.63 5.13
N ARG A 81 -0.70 -25.89 4.85
CA ARG A 81 -0.45 -26.33 3.48
C ARG A 81 -1.71 -26.27 2.62
N ASP A 82 -2.85 -26.57 3.24
CA ASP A 82 -4.15 -26.65 2.60
C ASP A 82 -4.98 -25.37 2.78
N VAL A 83 -4.31 -24.20 2.88
CA VAL A 83 -5.03 -22.92 2.92
C VAL A 83 -5.74 -22.68 1.58
N ASP A 84 -7.01 -22.32 1.66
CA ASP A 84 -7.84 -21.96 0.52
C ASP A 84 -8.18 -20.47 0.60
N VAL A 85 -7.69 -19.68 -0.36
CA VAL A 85 -8.06 -18.27 -0.51
C VAL A 85 -9.30 -18.22 -1.37
N TYR A 86 -10.45 -17.91 -0.75
CA TYR A 86 -11.76 -18.14 -1.38
C TYR A 86 -12.44 -16.85 -1.87
N ARG A 87 -12.00 -15.68 -1.39
CA ARG A 87 -12.61 -14.39 -1.75
C ARG A 87 -11.59 -13.25 -1.67
N ALA A 88 -11.75 -12.27 -2.56
CA ALA A 88 -11.06 -10.99 -2.48
C ALA A 88 -12.07 -9.84 -2.53
N VAL A 89 -11.88 -8.84 -1.67
CA VAL A 89 -12.68 -7.61 -1.66
C VAL A 89 -11.74 -6.43 -1.80
N HIS A 90 -12.07 -5.54 -2.72
CA HIS A 90 -11.41 -4.26 -2.89
C HIS A 90 -12.19 -3.19 -2.13
N LEU A 91 -11.51 -2.51 -1.21
CA LEU A 91 -12.01 -1.35 -0.49
C LEU A 91 -11.30 -0.11 -1.04
N SER A 92 -12.05 0.77 -1.66
CA SER A 92 -11.52 2.03 -2.20
C SER A 92 -12.08 3.23 -1.46
N HIS A 93 -11.23 4.18 -1.10
CA HIS A 93 -11.63 5.43 -0.47
C HIS A 93 -12.01 6.46 -1.52
N VAL A 94 -13.02 7.29 -1.26
CA VAL A 94 -13.50 8.32 -2.22
C VAL A 94 -12.44 9.31 -2.71
N LEU A 95 -11.36 9.51 -1.92
CA LEU A 95 -10.21 10.34 -2.28
C LEU A 95 -9.13 9.61 -3.09
N GLY A 96 -9.18 8.28 -3.17
CA GLY A 96 -8.28 7.48 -4.02
C GLY A 96 -6.80 7.47 -3.61
N ASP A 97 -6.44 8.00 -2.43
CA ASP A 97 -5.05 7.98 -1.97
C ASP A 97 -4.55 6.57 -1.69
N PHE A 98 -5.45 5.71 -1.23
CA PHE A 98 -5.13 4.34 -0.87
C PHE A 98 -6.28 3.42 -1.25
N ASP A 99 -5.91 2.19 -1.58
CA ASP A 99 -6.80 1.06 -1.70
C ASP A 99 -6.42 -0.01 -0.68
N GLN A 100 -7.41 -0.77 -0.23
CA GLN A 100 -7.21 -1.91 0.65
C GLN A 100 -7.77 -3.16 -0.03
N ILE A 101 -6.92 -4.18 -0.18
CA ILE A 101 -7.30 -5.48 -0.71
C ILE A 101 -7.43 -6.44 0.47
N LEU A 102 -8.63 -6.96 0.68
CA LEU A 102 -8.90 -7.99 1.67
C LEU A 102 -8.91 -9.36 0.98
N LEU A 103 -8.19 -10.31 1.54
CA LEU A 103 -8.17 -11.71 1.10
C LEU A 103 -8.72 -12.59 2.22
N GLY A 104 -9.83 -13.27 1.95
CA GLY A 104 -10.43 -14.25 2.84
C GLY A 104 -9.77 -15.61 2.62
N ALA A 105 -9.20 -16.18 3.67
CA ALA A 105 -8.54 -17.46 3.66
C ALA A 105 -9.17 -18.42 4.68
N ARG A 106 -9.29 -19.69 4.30
CA ARG A 106 -9.79 -20.76 5.17
C ARG A 106 -8.73 -21.84 5.31
N LEU A 107 -8.46 -22.22 6.56
CA LEU A 107 -7.58 -23.34 6.91
C LEU A 107 -8.38 -24.66 6.88
N ALA A 108 -7.67 -25.79 6.74
CA ALA A 108 -8.31 -27.11 6.65
C ALA A 108 -9.10 -27.53 7.91
N ASP A 109 -8.81 -26.91 9.05
CA ASP A 109 -9.55 -27.10 10.31
C ASP A 109 -10.82 -26.24 10.40
N GLY A 110 -11.12 -25.45 9.36
CA GLY A 110 -12.28 -24.56 9.27
C GLY A 110 -12.06 -23.18 9.88
N GLN A 111 -10.88 -22.88 10.44
CA GLN A 111 -10.57 -21.53 10.90
C GLN A 111 -10.46 -20.57 9.71
N GLU A 112 -11.00 -19.37 9.88
CA GLU A 112 -10.90 -18.31 8.88
C GLU A 112 -9.96 -17.20 9.33
N ALA A 113 -9.28 -16.63 8.35
CA ALA A 113 -8.45 -15.46 8.53
C ALA A 113 -8.59 -14.53 7.33
N THR A 114 -8.45 -13.24 7.60
CA THR A 114 -8.47 -12.19 6.58
C THR A 114 -7.11 -11.52 6.53
N CYS A 115 -6.49 -11.50 5.36
CA CYS A 115 -5.30 -10.69 5.10
C CYS A 115 -5.71 -9.38 4.46
N ALA A 116 -5.33 -8.26 5.08
CA ALA A 116 -5.49 -6.93 4.50
C ALA A 116 -4.16 -6.44 3.96
N VAL A 117 -4.17 -5.92 2.74
CA VAL A 117 -3.02 -5.27 2.10
C VAL A 117 -3.42 -3.86 1.73
N TRP A 118 -2.68 -2.86 2.21
CA TRP A 118 -2.89 -1.46 1.87
C TRP A 118 -1.93 -1.04 0.77
N VAL A 119 -2.48 -0.44 -0.28
CA VAL A 119 -1.74 0.11 -1.43
C VAL A 119 -1.87 1.62 -1.39
N ASP A 120 -0.75 2.34 -1.39
CA ASP A 120 -0.70 3.81 -1.42
C ASP A 120 -0.42 4.29 -2.84
N HIS A 121 -1.34 5.09 -3.38
CA HIS A 121 -1.33 5.62 -4.74
C HIS A 121 -0.77 7.03 -4.87
N LEU A 122 -0.28 7.63 -3.77
CA LEU A 122 0.30 8.97 -3.80
C LEU A 122 1.66 9.00 -4.51
N ASP A 123 2.40 7.90 -4.52
CA ASP A 123 3.67 7.79 -5.25
C ASP A 123 3.55 6.74 -6.38
N GLU A 124 4.06 5.53 -6.18
CA GLU A 124 4.16 4.51 -7.24
C GLU A 124 3.12 3.38 -7.13
N SER A 125 2.00 3.59 -6.41
CA SER A 125 1.03 2.51 -6.10
C SER A 125 1.71 1.31 -5.42
N GLU A 126 2.36 1.60 -4.30
CA GLU A 126 3.18 0.64 -3.55
C GLU A 126 2.43 0.07 -2.33
N ILE A 127 2.89 -1.08 -1.82
CA ILE A 127 2.33 -1.62 -0.58
C ILE A 127 2.81 -0.78 0.60
N ALA A 128 1.88 -0.09 1.24
CA ALA A 128 2.13 0.73 2.41
C ALA A 128 2.11 -0.08 3.70
N ASP A 129 1.23 -1.07 3.81
CA ASP A 129 1.15 -1.97 4.96
C ASP A 129 0.45 -3.29 4.61
N ALA A 130 0.56 -4.28 5.50
CA ALA A 130 -0.25 -5.48 5.46
C ALA A 130 -0.45 -6.08 6.87
N ALA A 131 -1.62 -6.66 7.11
CA ALA A 131 -1.97 -7.28 8.37
C ALA A 131 -2.77 -8.58 8.15
N LEU A 132 -2.73 -9.46 9.15
CA LEU A 132 -3.51 -10.70 9.19
C LEU A 132 -4.39 -10.68 10.44
N PHE A 133 -5.68 -10.96 10.26
CA PHE A 133 -6.68 -11.01 11.31
C PHE A 133 -7.34 -12.39 11.34
N VAL A 134 -7.62 -12.93 12.53
CA VAL A 134 -8.33 -14.20 12.70
C VAL A 134 -9.83 -13.92 12.82
N VAL A 135 -10.38 -13.37 11.74
CA VAL A 135 -11.80 -13.03 11.58
C VAL A 135 -12.22 -13.39 10.15
N THR A 136 -13.52 -13.57 9.94
CA THR A 136 -14.07 -13.77 8.59
C THR A 136 -13.90 -12.49 7.76
N ILE A 137 -13.87 -12.64 6.44
CA ILE A 137 -13.77 -11.46 5.56
C ILE A 137 -15.03 -10.60 5.64
N ASP A 138 -16.20 -11.19 5.92
CA ASP A 138 -17.44 -10.43 6.12
C ASP A 138 -17.35 -9.54 7.37
N ASP A 139 -16.89 -10.09 8.50
CA ASP A 139 -16.68 -9.30 9.73
C ASP A 139 -15.68 -8.16 9.48
N ALA A 140 -14.61 -8.42 8.73
CA ALA A 140 -13.61 -7.40 8.39
C ALA A 140 -14.19 -6.29 7.50
N VAL A 141 -15.01 -6.65 6.50
CA VAL A 141 -15.70 -5.67 5.63
C VAL A 141 -16.70 -4.83 6.43
N ASP A 142 -17.47 -5.46 7.30
CA ASP A 142 -18.46 -4.78 8.15
C ASP A 142 -17.79 -3.81 9.13
N GLU A 143 -16.68 -4.21 9.76
CA GLU A 143 -15.92 -3.37 10.68
C GLU A 143 -15.27 -2.16 9.98
N LEU A 144 -14.89 -2.31 8.71
CA LEU A 144 -14.29 -1.25 7.90
C LEU A 144 -15.32 -0.36 7.20
N SER A 145 -16.61 -0.67 7.30
CA SER A 145 -17.68 0.05 6.60
C SER A 145 -17.77 1.52 7.04
N ASN A 146 -17.70 2.42 6.07
CA ASN A 146 -17.73 3.88 6.25
C ASN A 146 -18.35 4.51 5.00
N PRO A 147 -19.14 5.60 5.09
CA PRO A 147 -19.66 6.34 3.94
C PRO A 147 -18.60 6.76 2.90
N ASP A 148 -17.34 6.89 3.29
CA ASP A 148 -16.24 7.27 2.38
C ASP A 148 -15.52 6.06 1.73
N LEU A 149 -15.91 4.82 2.07
CA LEU A 149 -15.32 3.59 1.53
C LEU A 149 -16.34 2.83 0.70
N THR A 150 -15.91 2.34 -0.46
CA THR A 150 -16.71 1.45 -1.31
C THR A 150 -16.08 0.07 -1.33
N ALA A 151 -16.84 -0.95 -0.93
CA ALA A 151 -16.46 -2.34 -1.02
C ALA A 151 -16.97 -2.96 -2.32
N THR A 152 -16.08 -3.55 -3.10
CA THR A 152 -16.40 -4.26 -4.34
C THR A 152 -15.77 -5.65 -4.33
N GLU A 153 -16.48 -6.64 -4.88
CA GLU A 153 -15.88 -7.94 -5.12
C GLU A 153 -14.77 -7.82 -6.15
N MET A 154 -13.63 -8.44 -5.85
CA MET A 154 -12.47 -8.48 -6.71
C MET A 154 -12.18 -9.93 -7.09
N SER A 155 -11.80 -10.17 -8.34
CA SER A 155 -11.37 -11.52 -8.70
C SER A 155 -10.05 -11.85 -7.98
N LEU A 156 -9.86 -13.11 -7.59
CA LEU A 156 -8.59 -13.54 -6.98
C LEU A 156 -7.40 -13.33 -7.93
N ALA A 157 -7.64 -13.41 -9.24
CA ALA A 157 -6.59 -13.21 -10.24
C ALA A 157 -6.13 -11.74 -10.28
N ASP A 158 -7.07 -10.80 -10.21
CA ASP A 158 -6.75 -9.37 -10.17
C ASP A 158 -6.09 -9.01 -8.84
N ALA A 159 -6.60 -9.54 -7.72
CA ALA A 159 -6.00 -9.33 -6.40
C ALA A 159 -4.53 -9.79 -6.39
N ARG A 160 -4.24 -10.96 -6.98
CA ARG A 160 -2.86 -11.42 -7.19
C ARG A 160 -2.06 -10.44 -8.03
N ALA A 161 -2.56 -10.02 -9.19
CA ALA A 161 -1.84 -9.12 -10.10
C ALA A 161 -1.49 -7.79 -9.43
N TRP A 162 -2.41 -7.20 -8.66
CA TRP A 162 -2.20 -5.94 -7.95
C TRP A 162 -1.17 -6.07 -6.83
N ILE A 163 -1.30 -7.10 -5.99
CA ILE A 163 -0.36 -7.29 -4.88
C ILE A 163 1.03 -7.69 -5.40
N ASP A 164 1.12 -8.54 -6.43
CA ASP A 164 2.39 -8.88 -7.08
C ASP A 164 3.07 -7.65 -7.69
N TYR A 165 2.29 -6.72 -8.26
CA TYR A 165 2.82 -5.46 -8.76
C TYR A 165 3.43 -4.61 -7.64
N GLY A 166 2.70 -4.42 -6.54
CA GLY A 166 3.17 -3.68 -5.38
C GLY A 166 4.39 -4.31 -4.71
N LEU A 167 4.45 -5.65 -4.63
CA LEU A 167 5.58 -6.40 -4.05
C LEU A 167 6.89 -6.28 -4.84
N ARG A 168 6.82 -5.90 -6.12
CA ARG A 168 7.98 -5.66 -6.99
C ARG A 168 8.52 -4.23 -6.86
N ARG A 169 7.73 -3.31 -6.30
CA ARG A 169 8.17 -1.94 -6.03
C ARG A 169 9.03 -1.94 -4.77
N THR A 170 10.29 -1.51 -4.91
CA THR A 170 11.30 -1.56 -3.84
C THR A 170 11.74 -0.16 -3.39
N TYR A 171 11.07 0.88 -3.88
CA TYR A 171 11.65 2.23 -3.94
C TYR A 171 11.44 3.07 -2.68
N VAL A 172 10.43 2.78 -1.84
CA VAL A 172 10.23 3.48 -0.56
C VAL A 172 10.23 2.48 0.60
N PHE A 173 11.23 2.60 1.48
CA PHE A 173 11.25 1.85 2.72
C PHE A 173 10.30 2.52 3.72
N ARG A 174 9.02 2.12 3.70
CA ARG A 174 8.10 2.38 4.82
C ARG A 174 8.22 1.27 5.85
N GLU A 175 8.57 1.65 7.07
CA GLU A 175 8.49 0.78 8.23
C GLU A 175 7.25 1.19 9.01
N THR A 176 6.30 0.26 9.13
CA THR A 176 5.10 0.39 9.96
C THR A 176 5.18 -0.62 11.11
N ALA A 177 4.12 -0.74 11.90
CA ALA A 177 4.07 -1.75 12.95
C ALA A 177 4.13 -3.20 12.42
N THR A 178 3.74 -3.40 11.16
CA THR A 178 3.57 -4.73 10.54
C THR A 178 4.30 -4.89 9.22
N TRP A 179 4.68 -3.81 8.55
CA TRP A 179 5.45 -3.83 7.32
C TRP A 179 6.88 -3.33 7.57
N PRO A 180 7.93 -3.99 7.05
CA PRO A 180 7.89 -5.10 6.09
C PRO A 180 7.77 -6.50 6.72
N ASP A 181 7.64 -6.63 8.04
CA ASP A 181 7.60 -7.93 8.74
C ASP A 181 6.58 -8.94 8.17
N CYS A 182 5.44 -8.48 7.66
CA CYS A 182 4.40 -9.28 7.01
C CYS A 182 4.71 -9.70 5.57
N ARG A 183 5.73 -9.13 4.92
CA ARG A 183 5.98 -9.29 3.49
C ARG A 183 6.14 -10.74 3.04
N PRO A 184 6.91 -11.60 3.73
CA PRO A 184 6.97 -13.03 3.38
C PRO A 184 5.61 -13.73 3.46
N LEU A 185 4.79 -13.44 4.48
CA LEU A 185 3.46 -14.01 4.62
C LEU A 185 2.52 -13.58 3.49
N VAL A 186 2.54 -12.29 3.12
CA VAL A 186 1.74 -11.78 1.99
C VAL A 186 2.17 -12.46 0.68
N ARG A 187 3.48 -12.57 0.43
CA ARG A 187 4.02 -13.29 -0.76
C ARG A 187 3.55 -14.73 -0.82
N TRP A 188 3.60 -15.43 0.32
CA TRP A 188 3.13 -16.81 0.40
C TRP A 188 1.64 -16.94 0.10
N LEU A 189 0.78 -16.09 0.70
CA LEU A 189 -0.66 -16.08 0.43
C LEU A 189 -0.93 -15.78 -1.05
N VAL A 190 -0.35 -14.71 -1.59
CA VAL A 190 -0.49 -14.28 -3.00
C VAL A 190 -0.07 -15.37 -3.97
N GLY A 191 0.96 -16.15 -3.62
CA GLY A 191 1.41 -17.31 -4.39
C GLY A 191 0.35 -18.40 -4.57
N ARG A 192 -0.67 -18.45 -3.72
CA ARG A 192 -1.79 -19.42 -3.79
C ARG A 192 -2.93 -18.97 -4.70
N LEU A 193 -3.01 -17.68 -5.06
CA LEU A 193 -4.09 -17.15 -5.89
C LEU A 193 -3.86 -17.53 -7.37
N PRO A 194 -4.91 -17.66 -8.19
CA PRO A 194 -4.76 -17.88 -9.63
C PRO A 194 -4.05 -16.69 -10.31
N GLY A 195 -3.26 -16.96 -11.34
CA GLY A 195 -2.67 -15.91 -12.17
C GLY A 195 -3.62 -15.41 -13.27
N GLY A 196 -3.15 -14.44 -14.06
CA GLY A 196 -3.84 -13.99 -15.27
C GLY A 196 -4.88 -12.89 -15.07
N GLY A 197 -4.87 -12.19 -13.93
CA GLY A 197 -5.70 -11.00 -13.71
C GLY A 197 -5.08 -9.73 -14.27
N ASP A 198 -5.89 -8.68 -14.26
CA ASP A 198 -5.51 -7.34 -14.72
C ASP A 198 -4.83 -6.54 -13.60
N PHE A 199 -3.77 -5.82 -13.95
CA PHE A 199 -3.06 -4.94 -13.03
C PHE A 199 -3.88 -3.70 -12.71
N TYR A 200 -3.56 -3.06 -11.57
CA TYR A 200 -4.11 -1.76 -11.24
C TYR A 200 -3.84 -0.77 -12.38
N GLN A 201 -4.91 -0.17 -12.89
CA GLN A 201 -4.84 0.95 -13.81
C GLN A 201 -5.21 2.19 -13.02
N LEU A 202 -4.29 3.15 -12.95
CA LEU A 202 -4.60 4.47 -12.43
C LEU A 202 -5.87 5.00 -13.12
N PRO A 203 -6.78 5.65 -12.38
CA PRO A 203 -7.89 6.38 -12.98
C PRO A 203 -7.33 7.58 -13.75
N MET A 204 -6.75 7.32 -14.91
CA MET A 204 -6.31 8.33 -15.84
C MET A 204 -7.58 8.95 -16.39
N SER A 205 -7.99 10.07 -15.80
CA SER A 205 -8.86 11.00 -16.50
C SER A 205 -8.20 11.27 -17.84
N GLY A 206 -8.91 10.98 -18.95
CA GLY A 206 -8.34 11.20 -20.27
C GLY A 206 -7.79 12.63 -20.34
N ARG A 207 -6.61 12.81 -20.96
CA ARG A 207 -5.92 14.12 -21.03
C ARG A 207 -6.87 15.26 -21.42
N ASP A 208 -7.84 14.98 -22.28
CA ASP A 208 -8.87 15.92 -22.72
C ASP A 208 -9.89 16.28 -21.61
N ALA A 209 -10.28 15.31 -20.77
CA ALA A 209 -11.18 15.53 -19.64
C ALA A 209 -10.50 16.36 -18.54
N SER A 210 -9.25 16.06 -18.22
CA SER A 210 -8.46 16.87 -17.26
C SER A 210 -8.32 18.30 -17.77
N LYS A 211 -8.01 18.48 -19.06
CA LYS A 211 -7.92 19.82 -19.67
C LYS A 211 -9.24 20.59 -19.61
N ALA A 212 -10.35 19.96 -19.98
CA ALA A 212 -11.67 20.60 -19.91
C ALA A 212 -12.03 21.04 -18.48
N LEU A 213 -11.69 20.22 -17.48
CA LEU A 213 -11.89 20.57 -16.07
C LEU A 213 -11.11 21.83 -15.67
N LEU A 214 -9.85 21.92 -16.08
CA LEU A 214 -9.00 23.07 -15.78
C LEU A 214 -9.50 24.32 -16.51
N ASP A 215 -9.87 24.21 -17.79
CA ASP A 215 -10.44 25.33 -18.56
C ASP A 215 -11.70 25.88 -17.89
N GLU A 216 -12.58 25.00 -17.39
CA GLU A 216 -13.77 25.40 -16.64
C GLU A 216 -13.45 26.04 -15.28
N PHE A 217 -12.41 25.56 -14.58
CA PHE A 217 -11.96 26.19 -13.32
C PHE A 217 -11.46 27.62 -13.56
N PHE A 218 -10.58 27.83 -14.54
CA PHE A 218 -10.05 29.16 -14.83
C PHE A 218 -11.09 30.12 -15.44
N ALA A 219 -12.17 29.59 -16.02
CA ALA A 219 -13.32 30.38 -16.43
C ALA A 219 -14.28 30.74 -15.28
N SER A 220 -14.13 30.11 -14.09
CA SER A 220 -14.95 30.39 -12.91
C SER A 220 -14.46 31.63 -12.15
N GLU A 221 -15.32 32.21 -11.30
CA GLU A 221 -14.97 33.34 -10.43
C GLU A 221 -13.77 33.02 -9.51
N ALA A 222 -13.67 31.77 -9.03
CA ALA A 222 -12.59 31.33 -8.16
C ALA A 222 -11.25 31.20 -8.88
N GLY A 223 -11.25 30.83 -10.17
CA GLY A 223 -10.04 30.68 -10.98
C GLY A 223 -9.60 31.97 -11.69
N ALA A 224 -10.52 32.91 -11.91
CA ALA A 224 -10.28 34.14 -12.66
C ALA A 224 -9.27 35.11 -12.01
N VAL A 225 -8.98 34.94 -10.72
CA VAL A 225 -8.02 35.78 -9.97
C VAL A 225 -6.56 35.44 -10.28
N PHE A 226 -6.28 34.28 -10.87
CA PHE A 226 -4.92 33.80 -11.16
C PHE A 226 -4.48 34.15 -12.59
N ASP A 227 -3.17 34.30 -12.80
CA ASP A 227 -2.58 34.49 -14.14
C ASP A 227 -2.77 33.22 -14.97
N CYS A 228 -3.72 33.24 -15.91
CA CYS A 228 -4.26 32.03 -16.52
C CYS A 228 -3.21 31.15 -17.18
N ARG A 229 -2.18 31.69 -17.83
CA ARG A 229 -1.25 30.86 -18.61
C ARG A 229 -0.28 30.07 -17.73
N ASP A 230 0.43 30.75 -16.83
CA ASP A 230 1.43 30.10 -15.99
C ASP A 230 0.76 29.24 -14.89
N HIS A 231 -0.37 29.72 -14.33
CA HIS A 231 -1.12 28.92 -13.34
C HIS A 231 -1.84 27.73 -13.96
N GLN A 232 -2.28 27.79 -15.22
CA GLN A 232 -2.82 26.60 -15.91
C GLN A 232 -1.75 25.52 -16.04
N TYR A 233 -0.55 25.90 -16.46
CA TYR A 233 0.56 24.96 -16.61
C TYR A 233 0.95 24.36 -15.26
N LEU A 234 1.06 25.20 -14.21
CA LEU A 234 1.32 24.72 -12.84
C LEU A 234 0.22 23.78 -12.35
N LEU A 235 -1.05 24.18 -12.43
CA LEU A 235 -2.16 23.37 -11.94
C LEU A 235 -2.26 22.04 -12.68
N GLN A 236 -1.94 22.02 -13.97
CA GLN A 236 -1.86 20.78 -14.73
C GLN A 236 -0.80 19.84 -14.17
N GLU A 237 0.42 20.31 -13.91
CA GLU A 237 1.48 19.49 -13.31
C GLU A 237 1.09 18.98 -11.91
N LEU A 238 0.45 19.84 -11.10
CA LEU A 238 -0.03 19.46 -9.76
C LEU A 238 -1.10 18.37 -9.83
N VAL A 239 -2.03 18.47 -10.78
CA VAL A 239 -3.09 17.47 -11.01
C VAL A 239 -2.54 16.15 -11.53
N GLU A 240 -1.54 16.20 -12.41
CA GLU A 240 -0.90 15.01 -12.98
C GLU A 240 0.03 14.32 -11.96
N SER A 241 0.42 15.01 -10.88
CA SER A 241 1.18 14.44 -9.76
C SER A 241 0.29 13.64 -8.79
N GLY A 242 0.90 12.80 -7.94
CA GLY A 242 0.17 12.01 -6.95
C GLY A 242 -0.68 10.93 -7.59
N THR A 243 -1.96 10.89 -7.23
CA THR A 243 -2.96 9.94 -7.76
C THR A 243 -3.34 10.18 -9.23
N ALA A 244 -2.84 11.25 -9.86
CA ALA A 244 -3.18 11.69 -11.22
C ALA A 244 -4.68 11.97 -11.47
N ASP A 245 -5.48 12.09 -10.40
CA ASP A 245 -6.91 12.39 -10.50
C ASP A 245 -7.18 13.87 -10.12
N PRO A 246 -7.60 14.74 -11.04
CA PRO A 246 -7.85 16.14 -10.72
C PRO A 246 -8.98 16.37 -9.71
N LEU A 247 -9.92 15.43 -9.60
CA LEU A 247 -11.15 15.59 -8.84
C LEU A 247 -11.02 15.19 -7.36
N ARG A 248 -9.88 14.63 -6.96
CA ARG A 248 -9.67 14.04 -5.63
C ARG A 248 -8.44 14.60 -4.93
N TRP A 249 -8.65 15.40 -3.89
CA TRP A 249 -7.58 16.06 -3.13
C TRP A 249 -7.68 15.78 -1.65
N SER A 250 -6.76 14.94 -1.17
CA SER A 250 -6.65 14.65 0.25
C SER A 250 -5.67 15.57 0.97
N ALA A 251 -5.76 15.57 2.30
CA ALA A 251 -4.76 16.23 3.15
C ALA A 251 -3.34 15.67 2.95
N ALA A 252 -3.22 14.35 2.67
CA ALA A 252 -1.94 13.70 2.45
C ALA A 252 -1.32 14.13 1.11
N ARG A 253 -2.12 14.12 0.02
CA ARG A 253 -1.70 14.60 -1.29
C ARG A 253 -1.31 16.08 -1.26
N VAL A 254 -2.09 16.92 -0.57
CA VAL A 254 -1.76 18.34 -0.39
C VAL A 254 -0.40 18.49 0.28
N LYS A 255 -0.16 17.77 1.37
CA LYS A 255 1.11 17.81 2.10
C LYS A 255 2.27 17.39 1.19
N GLN A 256 2.12 16.27 0.49
CA GLN A 256 3.13 15.74 -0.43
C GLN A 256 3.46 16.74 -1.54
N VAL A 257 2.46 17.37 -2.16
CA VAL A 257 2.67 18.39 -3.21
C VAL A 257 3.45 19.59 -2.67
N LEU A 258 3.13 20.06 -1.47
CA LEU A 258 3.82 21.21 -0.88
C LEU A 258 5.26 20.87 -0.44
N GLU A 259 5.50 19.63 -0.02
CA GLU A 259 6.83 19.12 0.35
C GLU A 259 7.66 18.70 -0.87
N SER A 260 7.04 18.51 -2.02
CA SER A 260 7.69 18.01 -3.24
C SER A 260 8.53 19.08 -3.94
N SER A 261 9.72 18.67 -4.40
CA SER A 261 10.62 19.43 -5.27
C SER A 261 10.09 19.62 -6.70
N LEU A 262 8.85 19.21 -7.02
CA LEU A 262 8.17 19.51 -8.30
C LEU A 262 8.15 21.01 -8.65
N LEU A 263 8.43 21.87 -7.67
CA LEU A 263 8.48 23.32 -7.78
C LEU A 263 9.89 23.85 -8.15
N GLU A 264 10.88 22.99 -8.42
CA GLU A 264 12.29 23.40 -8.59
C GLU A 264 12.75 23.71 -10.02
N GLY A 265 11.92 23.55 -11.07
CA GLY A 265 12.43 23.76 -12.44
C GLY A 265 11.41 24.05 -13.52
N GLY A 266 10.83 25.24 -13.55
CA GLY A 266 10.10 25.72 -14.74
C GLY A 266 9.21 26.93 -14.56
N HIS A 267 8.69 27.16 -13.35
CA HIS A 267 7.72 28.22 -13.09
C HIS A 267 8.38 29.47 -12.48
N PRO A 268 7.86 30.68 -12.78
CA PRO A 268 8.28 31.88 -12.05
C PRO A 268 7.97 31.76 -10.55
N LEU A 269 8.89 32.25 -9.70
CA LEU A 269 8.72 32.21 -8.23
C LEU A 269 7.37 32.78 -7.76
N LYS A 270 6.88 33.85 -8.41
CA LYS A 270 5.55 34.44 -8.11
C LYS A 270 4.43 33.39 -8.18
N VAL A 271 4.46 32.50 -9.17
CA VAL A 271 3.43 31.49 -9.44
C VAL A 271 3.56 30.34 -8.44
N LEU A 272 4.79 30.01 -8.04
CA LEU A 272 5.07 29.00 -7.02
C LEU A 272 4.60 29.43 -5.62
N LEU A 273 4.71 30.72 -5.30
CA LEU A 273 4.21 31.29 -4.04
C LEU A 273 2.67 31.27 -3.96
N ASP A 274 1.99 31.29 -5.11
CA ASP A 274 0.53 31.26 -5.19
C ASP A 274 -0.05 29.83 -5.07
N VAL A 275 0.78 28.77 -5.03
CA VAL A 275 0.32 27.36 -4.93
C VAL A 275 -0.70 27.14 -3.80
N PRO A 276 -0.50 27.61 -2.55
CA PRO A 276 -1.47 27.39 -1.49
C PRO A 276 -2.83 28.04 -1.79
N ASP A 277 -2.83 29.26 -2.34
CA ASP A 277 -4.05 29.99 -2.67
C ASP A 277 -4.76 29.40 -3.90
N LEU A 278 -3.98 28.96 -4.90
CA LEU A 278 -4.49 28.22 -6.07
C LEU A 278 -5.18 26.92 -5.66
N LEU A 279 -4.54 26.11 -4.81
CA LEU A 279 -5.14 24.87 -4.31
C LEU A 279 -6.33 25.14 -3.39
N ARG A 280 -6.29 26.21 -2.59
CA ARG A 280 -7.43 26.62 -1.73
C ARG A 280 -8.66 26.98 -2.55
N ALA A 281 -8.49 27.55 -3.75
CA ALA A 281 -9.58 27.82 -4.69
C ALA A 281 -10.00 26.57 -5.48
N PHE A 282 -9.05 25.74 -5.91
CA PHE A 282 -9.31 24.59 -6.78
C PHE A 282 -9.94 23.39 -6.06
N ILE A 283 -9.48 23.06 -4.85
CA ILE A 283 -9.93 21.86 -4.12
C ILE A 283 -11.47 21.85 -3.89
N PRO A 284 -12.09 22.93 -3.39
CA PRO A 284 -13.55 22.97 -3.24
C PRO A 284 -14.29 22.82 -4.58
N PHE A 285 -13.78 23.42 -5.65
CA PHE A 285 -14.33 23.30 -7.00
C PHE A 285 -14.29 21.85 -7.50
N ALA A 286 -13.15 21.18 -7.34
CA ALA A 286 -12.95 19.78 -7.71
C ALA A 286 -13.86 18.85 -6.89
N HIS A 287 -13.87 19.01 -5.57
CA HIS A 287 -14.67 18.20 -4.65
C HIS A 287 -16.17 18.35 -4.86
N ALA A 288 -16.66 19.55 -5.20
CA ALA A 288 -18.07 19.76 -5.52
C ALA A 288 -18.50 18.96 -6.77
N ARG A 289 -17.62 18.79 -7.75
CA ARG A 289 -17.90 18.02 -8.99
C ARG A 289 -17.91 16.52 -8.78
N SER A 290 -17.07 16.02 -7.88
CA SER A 290 -17.00 14.60 -7.53
C SER A 290 -17.91 14.21 -6.34
N GLY A 291 -18.63 15.18 -5.75
CA GLY A 291 -19.54 14.93 -4.63
C GLY A 291 -18.83 14.61 -3.32
N ILE A 292 -17.55 15.01 -3.16
CA ILE A 292 -16.79 14.80 -1.94
C ILE A 292 -17.38 15.67 -0.81
N ARG A 293 -17.65 15.05 0.33
CA ARG A 293 -18.27 15.71 1.48
C ARG A 293 -17.40 16.84 2.06
N GLU A 294 -18.06 17.86 2.58
CA GLU A 294 -17.42 19.07 3.14
C GLU A 294 -16.36 18.75 4.20
N GLY A 295 -16.58 17.72 5.04
CA GLY A 295 -15.63 17.32 6.07
C GLY A 295 -14.26 16.87 5.53
N LEU A 296 -14.22 16.25 4.33
CA LEU A 296 -12.96 15.88 3.67
C LEU A 296 -12.30 17.09 3.02
N THR A 297 -13.09 17.96 2.38
CA THR A 297 -12.63 19.25 1.84
C THR A 297 -11.98 20.09 2.94
N ALA A 298 -12.63 20.24 4.10
CA ALA A 298 -12.09 21.00 5.23
C ALA A 298 -10.77 20.42 5.75
N ARG A 299 -10.59 19.09 5.75
CA ARG A 299 -9.32 18.45 6.13
C ARG A 299 -8.19 18.75 5.14
N ALA A 300 -8.48 18.76 3.83
CA ALA A 300 -7.51 19.13 2.81
C ALA A 300 -7.09 20.59 2.94
N LEU A 301 -8.05 21.51 3.12
CA LEU A 301 -7.76 22.93 3.34
C LEU A 301 -6.95 23.17 4.62
N ALA A 302 -7.29 22.48 5.72
CA ALA A 302 -6.52 22.56 6.96
C ALA A 302 -5.08 22.02 6.84
N ALA A 303 -4.77 21.22 5.82
CA ALA A 303 -3.40 20.80 5.51
C ALA A 303 -2.62 21.91 4.79
N LEU A 304 -3.27 22.67 3.90
CA LEU A 304 -2.68 23.88 3.29
C LEU A 304 -2.30 24.90 4.37
N ASP A 305 -3.21 25.17 5.32
CA ASP A 305 -3.01 26.18 6.37
C ASP A 305 -1.81 25.86 7.29
N ARG A 306 -1.54 24.58 7.51
CA ARG A 306 -0.40 24.13 8.33
C ARG A 306 0.94 24.31 7.64
N ALA A 307 0.96 24.30 6.31
CA ALA A 307 2.18 24.37 5.50
C ALA A 307 2.51 25.79 4.99
N ASP A 308 1.52 26.70 4.94
CA ASP A 308 1.67 28.10 4.54
C ASP A 308 2.66 28.95 5.40
N PRO A 309 2.69 28.86 6.75
CA PRO A 309 3.56 29.72 7.56
C PRO A 309 5.07 29.46 7.35
N ASP A 310 5.46 28.22 7.04
CA ASP A 310 6.87 27.85 6.81
C ASP A 310 7.37 28.35 5.46
N ARG A 311 6.47 28.57 4.48
CA ARG A 311 6.84 28.95 3.11
C ARG A 311 6.95 30.46 2.89
N ARG A 312 6.12 31.26 3.58
CA ARG A 312 6.16 32.74 3.51
C ARG A 312 7.32 33.36 4.33
N SER A 313 7.99 32.55 5.14
CA SER A 313 9.11 32.96 6.00
C SER A 313 10.49 32.58 5.43
N ALA A 314 10.53 31.81 4.32
CA ALA A 314 11.72 31.33 3.63
C ALA A 314 11.97 32.13 2.34
#